data_AF-A0A0L8G8J0-F1
#
_entry.id   AF-A0A0L8G8J0-F1
#
_cell.length_a   1.000
_cell.length_b   1.000
_cell.length_c   1.000
_cell.angle_alpha   90.00
_cell.angle_beta   90.00
_cell.angle_gamma   90.00
#
_symmetry.space_group_name_H-M   'P 1'
#
loop_
_entity.id
_entity.type
_entity.pdbx_description
1 polymer ?
#
loop_
_entity_poly.entity_id
_entity_poly.type
_entity_poly.pdbx_seq_one_letter_code
_entity_poly.pdbx_strand_id
1 'polypeptide(L)'
;QTHFNCSCVANSTTHTASDGKCPTEKCNFYYMVIAILFVATFFTFAAQTPMVSVILRCTPDSHRSHAIGISAFIARLLGTFQGPLLFGFAIDKACRVWKRSCSKNGSSCWIYQKELLSRNFFLLTIFVRALSILFLVIAKWLYKPPPSTTRSNASQEYPLNDNYVSENFTTL
;
A
#
# COMPACT_ATOMS: atom_id res chain seq x y z
N GLN A 1 -6.68 -33.37 -17.66
CA GLN A 1 -7.00 -34.76 -17.30
C GLN A 1 -7.98 -34.75 -16.13
N THR A 2 -9.01 -35.58 -16.17
CA THR A 2 -9.98 -35.75 -15.06
C THR A 2 -9.46 -36.81 -14.10
N HIS A 3 -9.70 -36.68 -12.78
CA HIS A 3 -9.41 -37.70 -11.75
C HIS A 3 -10.61 -38.09 -10.83
N PHE A 4 -10.80 -39.39 -10.53
CA PHE A 4 -11.69 -39.95 -9.49
C PHE A 4 -10.97 -41.04 -8.66
N ASN A 5 -11.17 -41.03 -7.33
CA ASN A 5 -10.55 -41.97 -6.37
C ASN A 5 -9.00 -41.95 -6.34
N CYS A 6 -8.40 -40.76 -6.45
CA CYS A 6 -6.94 -40.55 -6.67
C CYS A 6 -6.36 -41.25 -7.92
N SER A 7 -7.22 -41.84 -8.75
CA SER A 7 -6.95 -42.31 -10.11
C SER A 7 -7.58 -41.34 -11.12
N CYS A 8 -7.26 -41.41 -12.41
CA CYS A 8 -7.95 -40.61 -13.46
C CYS A 8 -9.48 -40.88 -13.43
N VAL A 9 -10.37 -39.93 -13.81
CA VAL A 9 -11.83 -40.14 -13.78
C VAL A 9 -12.10 -41.24 -14.79
N ALA A 10 -12.34 -42.43 -14.25
CA ALA A 10 -13.08 -43.48 -14.88
C ALA A 10 -14.53 -43.38 -14.36
N ASN A 11 -15.26 -42.44 -14.95
CA ASN A 11 -16.71 -42.38 -15.04
C ASN A 11 -17.69 -41.80 -13.93
N SER A 12 -18.13 -40.50 -13.92
CA SER A 12 -19.59 -40.02 -13.80
C SER A 12 -20.31 -39.34 -15.03
N THR A 13 -21.24 -40.06 -15.69
CA THR A 13 -21.71 -40.09 -17.14
C THR A 13 -21.06 -39.32 -18.32
N THR A 14 -20.23 -38.28 -18.12
CA THR A 14 -19.26 -37.71 -19.07
C THR A 14 -18.05 -37.20 -18.27
N HIS A 15 -16.86 -37.68 -18.61
CA HIS A 15 -15.81 -37.99 -17.61
C HIS A 15 -14.47 -37.42 -17.94
N THR A 16 -14.46 -36.38 -18.74
CA THR A 16 -13.28 -35.79 -19.33
C THR A 16 -13.00 -34.47 -18.64
N ALA A 17 -11.81 -34.31 -18.08
CA ALA A 17 -11.26 -33.01 -17.79
C ALA A 17 -10.08 -32.85 -18.71
N SER A 18 -10.13 -31.75 -19.41
CA SER A 18 -9.03 -31.18 -20.14
C SER A 18 -7.95 -30.75 -19.16
N ASP A 19 -6.68 -30.91 -19.54
CA ASP A 19 -5.63 -30.17 -18.87
C ASP A 19 -5.83 -28.66 -19.14
N GLY A 20 -5.72 -27.86 -18.09
CA GLY A 20 -5.96 -26.43 -18.18
C GLY A 20 -6.64 -25.87 -16.95
N LYS A 21 -6.76 -24.54 -16.89
CA LYS A 21 -7.56 -23.85 -15.86
C LYS A 21 -9.04 -24.08 -16.16
N CYS A 22 -9.85 -24.34 -15.14
CA CYS A 22 -11.30 -24.34 -15.32
C CYS A 22 -11.74 -23.03 -15.97
N PRO A 23 -12.67 -23.06 -16.95
CA PRO A 23 -13.22 -21.87 -17.55
C PRO A 23 -13.74 -20.99 -16.40
N THR A 24 -13.01 -19.92 -16.15
CA THR A 24 -13.37 -18.96 -15.13
C THR A 24 -14.34 -18.02 -15.81
N GLU A 25 -15.51 -17.79 -15.23
CA GLU A 25 -16.44 -16.81 -15.79
C GLU A 25 -15.71 -15.47 -16.00
N LYS A 26 -16.07 -14.77 -17.10
CA LYS A 26 -15.45 -13.49 -17.45
C LYS A 26 -15.60 -12.53 -16.26
N CYS A 27 -14.53 -12.36 -15.51
CA CYS A 27 -14.53 -11.56 -14.30
C CYS A 27 -14.51 -10.08 -14.69
N ASN A 28 -15.70 -9.52 -14.94
CA ASN A 28 -15.86 -8.13 -15.40
C ASN A 28 -15.36 -7.10 -14.37
N PHE A 29 -15.27 -7.52 -13.10
CA PHE A 29 -14.76 -6.72 -11.99
C PHE A 29 -13.28 -6.36 -12.12
N TYR A 30 -12.50 -7.12 -12.89
CA TYR A 30 -11.05 -6.87 -13.09
C TYR A 30 -10.77 -5.46 -13.62
N TYR A 31 -11.47 -5.03 -14.68
CA TYR A 31 -11.28 -3.70 -15.27
C TYR A 31 -11.70 -2.58 -14.31
N MET A 32 -12.77 -2.80 -13.55
CA MET A 32 -13.22 -1.87 -12.52
C MET A 32 -12.17 -1.71 -11.40
N VAL A 33 -11.58 -2.80 -10.94
CA VAL A 33 -10.50 -2.77 -9.93
C VAL A 33 -9.29 -2.02 -10.46
N ILE A 34 -8.87 -2.25 -11.70
CA ILE A 34 -7.74 -1.52 -12.30
C ILE A 34 -8.03 -0.02 -12.38
N ALA A 35 -9.22 0.37 -12.82
CA ALA A 35 -9.60 1.77 -12.89
C ALA A 35 -9.57 2.42 -11.48
N ILE A 36 -10.13 1.75 -10.47
CA ILE A 36 -10.08 2.23 -9.09
C ILE A 36 -8.65 2.34 -8.58
N LEU A 37 -7.80 1.36 -8.86
CA LEU A 37 -6.40 1.38 -8.45
C LEU A 37 -5.64 2.54 -9.11
N PHE A 38 -5.87 2.78 -10.41
CA PHE A 38 -5.25 3.90 -11.12
C PHE A 38 -5.64 5.25 -10.53
N VAL A 39 -6.93 5.44 -10.24
CA VAL A 39 -7.43 6.67 -9.61
C VAL A 39 -6.85 6.82 -8.20
N ALA A 40 -6.83 5.74 -7.40
CA ALA A 40 -6.30 5.75 -6.04
C ALA A 40 -4.80 6.06 -6.00
N THR A 41 -4.00 5.50 -6.92
CA THR A 41 -2.56 5.79 -7.00
C THR A 41 -2.33 7.24 -7.41
N PHE A 42 -3.06 7.76 -8.41
CA PHE A 42 -2.97 9.15 -8.82
C PHE A 42 -3.20 10.11 -7.65
N PHE A 43 -4.29 9.92 -6.89
CA PHE A 43 -4.56 10.76 -5.71
C PHE A 43 -3.50 10.60 -4.62
N THR A 44 -2.91 9.42 -4.46
CA THR A 44 -1.82 9.19 -3.49
C THR A 44 -0.58 10.01 -3.85
N PHE A 45 -0.15 9.98 -5.12
CA PHE A 45 0.98 10.79 -5.59
C PHE A 45 0.66 12.29 -5.49
N ALA A 46 -0.54 12.68 -5.90
CA ALA A 46 -0.98 14.07 -5.80
C ALA A 46 -1.01 14.59 -4.36
N ALA A 47 -1.37 13.77 -3.38
CA ALA A 47 -1.36 14.13 -1.96
C ALA A 47 0.05 14.06 -1.33
N GLN A 48 0.94 13.24 -1.87
CA GLN A 48 2.31 13.14 -1.39
C GLN A 48 3.14 14.39 -1.75
N THR A 49 2.90 14.99 -2.91
CA THR A 49 3.56 16.24 -3.33
C THR A 49 3.41 17.37 -2.30
N PRO A 50 2.19 17.80 -1.88
CA PRO A 50 2.02 18.86 -0.90
C PRO A 50 2.54 18.47 0.48
N MET A 51 2.51 17.19 0.86
CA MET A 51 3.08 16.71 2.12
C MET A 51 4.59 16.99 2.19
N VAL A 52 5.32 16.65 1.12
CA VAL A 52 6.76 16.95 1.04
C VAL A 52 6.98 18.47 1.05
N SER A 53 6.17 19.25 0.33
CA SER A 53 6.26 20.72 0.35
C SER A 53 6.07 21.33 1.74
N VAL A 54 5.18 20.78 2.58
CA VAL A 54 4.99 21.22 3.96
C VAL A 54 6.24 20.92 4.81
N ILE A 55 6.83 19.73 4.69
CA ILE A 55 8.03 19.34 5.43
C ILE A 55 9.20 20.29 5.11
N LEU A 56 9.37 20.67 3.84
CA LEU A 56 10.39 21.64 3.44
C LEU A 56 10.14 23.04 4.04
N ARG A 57 8.88 23.48 4.13
CA ARG A 57 8.51 24.79 4.68
C ARG A 57 8.62 24.85 6.21
N CYS A 58 8.50 23.71 6.89
CA CYS A 58 8.60 23.63 8.36
C CYS A 58 10.01 23.36 8.88
N THR A 59 10.98 23.07 8.00
CA THR A 59 12.35 22.67 8.39
C THR A 59 13.39 23.69 7.89
N PRO A 60 14.34 24.13 8.73
CA PRO A 60 15.47 24.96 8.30
C PRO A 60 16.34 24.27 7.25
N ASP A 61 16.91 25.01 6.30
CA ASP A 61 17.69 24.46 5.16
C ASP A 61 18.79 23.47 5.57
N SER A 62 19.43 23.67 6.72
CA SER A 62 20.49 22.81 7.25
C SER A 62 20.05 21.38 7.59
N HIS A 63 18.75 21.14 7.83
CA HIS A 63 18.23 19.85 8.29
C HIS A 63 17.11 19.27 7.42
N ARG A 64 16.77 19.90 6.28
CA ARG A 64 15.69 19.46 5.37
C ARG A 64 15.86 18.03 4.88
N SER A 65 17.06 17.69 4.40
CA SER A 65 17.35 16.35 3.85
C SER A 65 17.16 15.26 4.90
N HIS A 66 17.54 15.53 6.15
CA HIS A 66 17.40 14.57 7.25
C HIS A 66 15.92 14.35 7.63
N ALA A 67 15.12 15.42 7.73
CA ALA A 67 13.70 15.34 8.05
C ALA A 67 12.88 14.60 6.98
N ILE A 68 13.17 14.85 5.69
CA ILE A 68 12.54 14.14 4.58
C ILE A 68 12.92 12.66 4.61
N GLY A 69 14.21 12.35 4.88
CA GLY A 69 14.69 10.98 5.03
C GLY A 69 13.98 10.21 6.15
N ILE A 70 13.87 10.81 7.34
CA ILE A 70 13.23 10.17 8.50
C ILE A 70 11.73 9.94 8.25
N SER A 71 11.01 10.94 7.75
CA SER A 71 9.57 10.81 7.45
C SER A 71 9.30 9.74 6.39
N ALA A 72 10.12 9.70 5.33
CA ALA A 72 10.06 8.66 4.31
C ALA A 72 10.44 7.28 4.86
N PHE A 73 11.41 7.20 5.78
CA PHE A 73 11.81 5.96 6.42
C PHE A 73 10.71 5.41 7.33
N ILE A 74 10.10 6.24 8.18
CA ILE A 74 8.97 5.84 9.04
C ILE A 74 7.79 5.39 8.17
N ALA A 75 7.44 6.17 7.14
CA ALA A 75 6.36 5.81 6.22
C ALA A 75 6.65 4.48 5.49
N ARG A 76 7.90 4.26 5.06
CA ARG A 76 8.33 3.00 4.46
C ARG A 76 8.27 1.87 5.46
N LEU A 77 8.84 1.99 6.65
CA LEU A 77 8.80 0.93 7.67
C LEU A 77 7.37 0.49 7.95
N LEU A 78 6.46 1.43 8.17
CA LEU A 78 5.06 1.09 8.39
C LEU A 78 4.43 0.44 7.14
N GLY A 79 4.73 0.95 5.93
CA GLY A 79 4.25 0.44 4.65
C GLY A 79 4.78 -0.94 4.23
N THR A 80 6.09 -1.13 4.25
CA THR A 80 6.78 -2.38 3.89
C THR A 80 6.78 -3.40 5.01
N PHE A 81 6.44 -3.05 6.25
CA PHE A 81 6.14 -4.05 7.27
C PHE A 81 4.70 -4.54 7.14
N GLN A 82 3.74 -3.63 7.02
CA GLN A 82 2.34 -4.01 6.92
C GLN A 82 1.99 -4.67 5.59
N GLY A 83 2.70 -4.41 4.50
CA GLY A 83 2.43 -5.05 3.22
C GLY A 83 2.79 -6.55 3.23
N PRO A 84 4.06 -6.91 3.04
CA PRO A 84 4.50 -8.28 2.79
C PRO A 84 4.10 -9.29 3.86
N LEU A 85 4.11 -8.89 5.14
CA LEU A 85 3.74 -9.79 6.25
C LEU A 85 2.27 -10.22 6.16
N LEU A 86 1.40 -9.24 5.93
CA LEU A 86 -0.03 -9.44 5.85
C LEU A 86 -0.43 -10.10 4.52
N PHE A 87 0.22 -9.71 3.41
CA PHE A 87 0.07 -10.37 2.13
C PHE A 87 0.48 -11.85 2.20
N GLY A 88 1.62 -12.16 2.83
CA GLY A 88 2.09 -13.53 3.04
C GLY A 88 1.07 -14.37 3.81
N PHE A 89 0.63 -13.88 4.98
CA PHE A 89 -0.37 -14.58 5.78
C PHE A 89 -1.70 -14.82 5.04
N ALA A 90 -2.18 -13.82 4.28
CA ALA A 90 -3.40 -13.96 3.50
C ALA A 90 -3.27 -15.00 2.38
N ILE A 91 -2.11 -15.06 1.72
CA ILE A 91 -1.80 -16.06 0.69
C ILE A 91 -1.74 -17.46 1.29
N ASP A 92 -1.06 -17.61 2.44
CA ASP A 92 -0.96 -18.90 3.14
C ASP A 92 -2.33 -19.41 3.59
N LYS A 93 -3.19 -18.51 4.11
CA LYS A 93 -4.58 -18.83 4.49
C LYS A 93 -5.47 -19.18 3.30
N ALA A 94 -5.23 -18.59 2.14
CA ALA A 94 -5.97 -18.87 0.92
C ALA A 94 -5.57 -20.19 0.25
N CYS A 95 -4.51 -20.86 0.72
CA CYS A 95 -4.07 -22.12 0.13
C CYS A 95 -5.07 -23.25 0.39
N ARG A 96 -5.61 -23.84 -0.68
CA ARG A 96 -6.50 -25.02 -0.61
C ARG A 96 -5.72 -26.33 -0.73
N VAL A 97 -4.70 -26.36 -1.59
CA VAL A 97 -3.92 -27.57 -1.88
C VAL A 97 -2.44 -27.23 -1.87
N TRP A 98 -1.74 -27.70 -0.83
CA TRP A 98 -0.28 -27.60 -0.73
C TRP A 98 0.39 -28.54 -1.72
N LYS A 99 1.45 -28.06 -2.40
CA LYS A 99 2.28 -28.92 -3.24
C LYS A 99 2.95 -29.95 -2.35
N ARG A 100 2.77 -31.25 -2.63
CA ARG A 100 3.53 -32.32 -1.97
C ARG A 100 4.61 -32.83 -2.91
N SER A 101 5.87 -32.78 -2.49
CA SER A 101 6.96 -33.49 -3.15
C SER A 101 7.28 -34.75 -2.36
N CYS A 102 7.67 -35.84 -3.03
CA CYS A 102 7.91 -37.17 -2.44
C CYS A 102 8.94 -37.24 -1.30
N SER A 103 9.58 -36.14 -0.91
CA SER A 103 10.57 -36.09 0.17
C SER A 103 10.33 -34.97 1.21
N LYS A 104 9.54 -33.93 0.89
CA LYS A 104 9.24 -32.80 1.79
C LYS A 104 7.87 -32.19 1.46
N ASN A 105 7.18 -31.67 2.49
CA ASN A 105 6.05 -30.75 2.28
C ASN A 105 6.55 -29.58 1.41
N GLY A 106 5.87 -29.30 0.30
CA GLY A 106 6.31 -28.28 -0.66
C GLY A 106 6.14 -26.86 -0.12
N SER A 107 7.02 -25.97 -0.55
CA SER A 107 7.09 -24.56 -0.13
C SER A 107 6.05 -23.63 -0.79
N SER A 108 5.23 -24.16 -1.71
CA SER A 108 4.25 -23.36 -2.48
C SER A 108 2.91 -24.08 -2.61
N CYS A 109 1.84 -23.30 -2.75
CA CYS A 109 0.50 -23.81 -2.96
C CYS A 109 0.23 -24.07 -4.45
N TRP A 110 -0.51 -25.14 -4.76
CA TRP A 110 -0.94 -25.46 -6.12
C TRP A 110 -2.24 -24.75 -6.50
N ILE A 111 -3.20 -24.69 -5.56
CA ILE A 111 -4.53 -24.11 -5.78
C ILE A 111 -4.89 -23.17 -4.63
N TYR A 112 -5.06 -21.89 -4.97
CA TYR A 112 -5.57 -20.86 -4.07
C TYR A 112 -7.08 -20.68 -4.24
N GLN A 113 -7.79 -20.46 -3.14
CA GLN A 113 -9.22 -20.08 -3.17
C GLN A 113 -9.34 -18.60 -3.53
N LYS A 114 -10.03 -18.28 -4.63
CA LYS A 114 -10.09 -16.91 -5.19
C LYS A 114 -10.88 -15.96 -4.28
N GLU A 115 -12.01 -16.42 -3.76
CA GLU A 115 -12.94 -15.66 -2.92
C GLU A 115 -12.31 -15.35 -1.57
N LEU A 116 -11.64 -16.33 -0.96
CA LEU A 116 -10.99 -16.16 0.33
C LEU A 116 -9.80 -15.19 0.23
N LEU A 117 -8.98 -15.33 -0.82
CA LEU A 117 -7.83 -14.47 -1.07
C LEU A 117 -8.26 -13.00 -1.25
N SER A 118 -9.25 -12.76 -2.11
CA SER A 118 -9.77 -11.41 -2.36
C SER A 118 -10.39 -10.80 -1.10
N ARG A 119 -11.23 -11.56 -0.38
CA ARG A 119 -11.87 -11.09 0.87
C ARG A 119 -10.83 -10.74 1.92
N ASN A 120 -9.81 -11.57 2.10
CA ASN A 120 -8.75 -11.28 3.07
C ASN A 120 -8.00 -10.00 2.70
N PHE A 121 -7.62 -9.82 1.42
CA PHE A 121 -6.95 -8.58 1.01
C PHE A 121 -7.79 -7.33 1.24
N PHE A 122 -9.10 -7.38 0.95
CA PHE A 122 -10.00 -6.26 1.21
C PHE A 122 -10.11 -5.94 2.71
N LEU A 123 -10.40 -6.95 3.54
CA LEU A 123 -10.53 -6.76 4.99
C LEU A 123 -9.23 -6.23 5.62
N LEU A 124 -8.11 -6.75 5.18
CA LEU A 124 -6.80 -6.38 5.66
C LEU A 124 -6.44 -4.95 5.28
N THR A 125 -6.77 -4.54 4.05
CA THR A 125 -6.62 -3.16 3.60
C THR A 125 -7.48 -2.22 4.45
N ILE A 126 -8.75 -2.57 4.69
CA ILE A 126 -9.66 -1.77 5.54
C ILE A 126 -9.11 -1.65 6.96
N PHE A 127 -8.67 -2.76 7.55
CA PHE A 127 -8.12 -2.79 8.91
C PHE A 127 -6.88 -1.90 9.05
N VAL A 128 -5.92 -2.03 8.14
CA VAL A 128 -4.70 -1.21 8.13
C VAL A 128 -5.05 0.28 7.97
N ARG A 129 -5.99 0.61 7.08
CA ARG A 129 -6.46 1.98 6.87
C ARG A 129 -7.17 2.52 8.11
N ALA A 130 -8.01 1.72 8.77
CA ALA A 130 -8.70 2.10 9.99
C ALA A 130 -7.72 2.37 11.13
N LEU A 131 -6.72 1.51 11.34
CA LEU A 131 -5.65 1.74 12.32
C LEU A 131 -4.86 3.01 12.02
N SER A 132 -4.55 3.28 10.75
CA SER A 132 -3.87 4.51 10.33
C SER A 132 -4.70 5.75 10.66
N ILE A 133 -6.01 5.73 10.37
CA ILE A 133 -6.92 6.84 10.70
C ILE A 133 -7.01 7.02 12.21
N LEU A 134 -7.13 5.92 12.97
CA LEU A 134 -7.18 5.98 14.43
C LEU A 134 -5.92 6.64 15.00
N PHE A 135 -4.73 6.25 14.52
CA PHE A 135 -3.48 6.85 14.94
C PHE A 135 -3.40 8.35 14.59
N LEU A 136 -3.86 8.75 13.41
CA LEU A 136 -3.94 10.16 13.02
C LEU A 136 -4.94 10.94 13.88
N VAL A 137 -6.07 10.33 14.26
CA VAL A 137 -7.05 10.95 15.16
C VAL A 137 -6.44 11.14 16.54
N ILE A 138 -5.78 10.12 17.10
CA ILE A 138 -5.07 10.21 18.39
C ILE A 138 -3.97 11.28 18.32
N ALA A 139 -3.17 11.28 17.26
CA ALA A 139 -2.13 12.29 17.04
C ALA A 139 -2.73 13.70 16.97
N LYS A 140 -3.86 13.88 16.27
CA LYS A 140 -4.58 15.16 16.20
C LYS A 140 -5.12 15.58 17.57
N TRP A 141 -5.60 14.63 18.38
CA TRP A 141 -6.07 14.90 19.74
C TRP A 141 -4.92 15.31 20.67
N LEU A 142 -3.75 14.70 20.52
CA LEU A 142 -2.56 15.00 21.33
C LEU A 142 -1.78 16.21 20.81
N TYR A 143 -2.01 16.60 19.56
CA TYR A 143 -1.37 17.75 18.93
C TYR A 143 -1.88 19.05 19.54
N LYS A 144 -1.08 19.63 20.45
CA LYS A 144 -1.22 21.03 20.82
C LYS A 144 -0.61 21.89 19.71
N PRO A 145 -1.39 22.73 19.02
CA PRO A 145 -0.84 23.63 18.03
C PRO A 145 0.16 24.57 18.70
N PRO A 146 1.32 24.85 18.06
CA PRO A 146 2.26 25.80 18.59
C PRO A 146 1.58 27.19 18.70
N PRO A 147 1.85 27.96 19.76
CA PRO A 147 1.32 29.30 19.90
C PRO A 147 1.73 30.16 18.69
N SER A 148 0.82 31.02 18.23
CA SER A 148 0.99 31.88 17.05
C SER A 148 2.26 32.74 17.06
N THR A 149 2.85 32.98 18.24
CA THR A 149 4.13 33.68 18.42
C THR A 149 5.33 32.94 17.81
N THR A 150 5.26 31.61 17.64
CA THR A 150 6.32 30.87 16.92
C THR A 150 6.19 31.03 15.40
N ARG A 151 5.01 31.40 14.87
CA ARG A 151 4.83 31.69 13.44
C ARG A 151 5.51 33.01 13.06
N SER A 152 5.49 34.02 13.94
CA SER A 152 6.27 35.26 13.76
C SER A 152 7.76 35.02 13.95
N ASN A 153 8.18 34.22 14.94
CA ASN A 153 9.61 33.96 15.20
C ASN A 153 10.25 33.05 14.13
N ALA A 154 9.52 32.05 13.60
CA ALA A 154 9.99 31.25 12.46
C ALA A 154 10.03 32.04 11.14
N SER A 155 9.27 33.14 11.05
CA SER A 155 9.38 34.12 9.95
C SER A 155 10.54 35.11 10.17
N GLN A 156 10.92 35.37 11.43
CA GLN A 156 12.00 36.28 11.79
C GLN A 156 13.39 35.63 11.77
N GLU A 157 13.51 34.31 11.90
CA GLU A 157 14.81 33.61 11.88
C GLU A 157 15.28 33.22 10.46
N TYR A 158 14.45 33.43 9.43
CA TYR A 158 14.92 33.58 8.06
C TYR A 158 15.05 35.09 7.77
N PRO A 159 16.26 35.68 7.84
CA PRO A 159 16.45 37.02 7.32
C PRO A 159 16.24 36.95 5.80
N LEU A 160 15.04 37.32 5.36
CA LEU A 160 14.81 37.73 3.99
C LEU A 160 15.58 39.04 3.83
N ASN A 161 16.79 38.97 3.29
CA ASN A 161 17.49 40.16 2.82
C ASN A 161 16.66 40.71 1.66
N ASP A 162 15.88 41.76 1.91
CA ASP A 162 14.97 42.42 0.94
C ASP A 162 15.66 42.88 -0.35
N ASN A 163 16.99 42.83 -0.39
CA ASN A 163 17.80 43.07 -1.58
C ASN A 163 17.68 41.95 -2.65
N TYR A 164 17.37 40.69 -2.27
CA TYR A 164 17.36 39.57 -3.22
C TYR A 164 16.07 39.48 -4.07
N VAL A 165 14.95 40.01 -3.56
CA VAL A 165 13.69 40.09 -4.33
C VAL A 165 13.78 41.21 -5.37
N SER A 166 14.49 42.30 -5.06
CA SER A 166 14.65 43.44 -5.96
C SER A 166 15.60 43.12 -7.13
N GLU A 167 16.71 42.39 -6.91
CA GLU A 167 17.64 42.04 -8.00
C GLU A 167 17.04 41.07 -9.04
N ASN A 168 16.15 40.16 -8.64
CA ASN A 168 15.55 39.15 -9.54
C ASN A 168 14.25 39.60 -10.23
N PHE A 169 13.66 40.73 -9.85
CA PHE A 169 12.52 41.31 -10.58
C PHE A 169 12.93 42.38 -11.59
N THR A 170 14.13 42.95 -11.43
CA THR A 170 14.67 43.96 -12.37
C THR A 170 15.42 43.33 -13.55
N THR A 171 15.60 42.01 -13.55
CA THR A 171 16.29 41.22 -14.59
C THR A 171 15.35 40.36 -15.44
N LEU A 172 14.03 40.63 -15.38
CA LEU A 172 13.03 40.12 -16.31
C LEU A 172 12.46 41.24 -17.17
#